data_AF-A0A1B7W454-F1
#
_entry.id   AF-A0A1B7W454-F1
#
_cell.length_a   1.000
_cell.length_b   1.000
_cell.length_c   1.000
_cell.angle_alpha   90.00
_cell.angle_beta   90.00
_cell.angle_gamma   90.00
#
_symmetry.space_group_name_H-M   'P 1'
#
loop_
_entity.id
_entity.type
_entity.pdbx_description
1 polymer ?
#
loop_
_entity_poly.entity_id
_entity_poly.type
_entity_poly.pdbx_seq_one_letter_code
_entity_poly.pdbx_strand_id
1 'polypeptide(L)'
;LYWNTAEDKLKIDVKVNFSSKVKGAHSDPYVDLEEDPEDFVPEVITKRLLWRVAQAQYDPLGLLCAYTIKFKLLMSNLCTENLKVQWDDALSPDVRKRFMAIMDDMKDLREISFPRSLKPPESRGRWRSDPMLLIFGDGSTEASCALAYIRWEMEDGTVLCRLVAGKTRVAPKVKITVPR
;
A
#
# COMPACT_ATOMS: atom_id res chain seq x y z
N LEU A 1 3.55 -8.69 -3.41
CA LEU A 1 4.00 -9.51 -2.25
C LEU A 1 4.58 -10.82 -2.77
N TYR A 2 5.72 -11.25 -2.24
CA TYR A 2 6.32 -12.56 -2.53
C TYR A 2 6.78 -13.24 -1.24
N TRP A 3 6.91 -14.56 -1.26
CA TRP A 3 7.39 -15.33 -0.12
C TRP A 3 8.89 -15.60 -0.26
N ASN A 4 9.67 -15.07 0.68
CA ASN A 4 11.06 -15.47 0.88
C ASN A 4 11.08 -16.74 1.74
N THR A 5 11.39 -17.87 1.12
CA THR A 5 11.37 -19.19 1.74
C THR A 5 12.53 -19.41 2.72
N ALA A 6 13.66 -18.75 2.52
CA ALA A 6 14.83 -18.88 3.39
C ALA A 6 14.60 -18.23 4.77
N GLU A 7 13.95 -17.07 4.81
CA GLU A 7 13.65 -16.35 6.06
C GLU A 7 12.24 -16.62 6.61
N ASP A 8 11.39 -17.32 5.86
CA ASP A 8 9.96 -17.50 6.09
C ASP A 8 9.17 -16.17 6.28
N LYS A 9 9.46 -15.20 5.41
CA LYS A 9 8.82 -13.88 5.42
C LYS A 9 8.12 -13.56 4.11
N LEU A 10 7.00 -12.87 4.21
CA LEU A 10 6.39 -12.15 3.11
C LEU A 10 7.16 -10.83 2.92
N LYS A 11 7.77 -10.67 1.76
CA LYS A 11 8.42 -9.42 1.34
C LYS A 11 7.57 -8.71 0.30
N ILE A 12 7.72 -7.40 0.20
CA ILE A 12 7.01 -6.60 -0.78
C ILE A 12 7.76 -6.67 -2.10
N ASP A 13 7.04 -7.07 -3.15
CA ASP A 13 7.51 -7.04 -4.52
C ASP A 13 7.03 -5.72 -5.12
N VAL A 14 7.85 -4.67 -4.99
CA VAL A 14 7.51 -3.35 -5.50
C VAL A 14 7.72 -3.32 -7.01
N LYS A 15 6.65 -3.08 -7.77
CA LYS A 15 6.71 -3.06 -9.24
C LYS A 15 6.35 -1.70 -9.79
N VAL A 16 7.32 -1.01 -10.36
CA VAL A 16 7.10 0.28 -11.01
C VAL A 16 7.52 0.17 -12.46
N ASN A 17 6.58 0.48 -13.35
CA ASN A 17 6.82 0.53 -14.78
C ASN A 17 5.89 1.56 -15.40
N PHE A 18 6.47 2.55 -16.08
CA PHE A 18 5.71 3.64 -16.69
C PHE A 18 5.25 3.33 -18.11
N SER A 19 5.84 2.33 -18.76
CA SER A 19 5.46 1.92 -20.12
C SER A 19 4.06 1.29 -20.17
N SER A 20 3.43 1.37 -21.34
CA SER A 20 2.20 0.66 -21.61
C SER A 20 2.47 -0.84 -21.77
N LYS A 21 1.44 -1.66 -21.52
CA LYS A 21 1.51 -3.08 -21.84
C LYS A 21 1.09 -3.31 -23.29
N VAL A 22 1.91 -4.02 -24.04
CA VAL A 22 1.60 -4.51 -25.39
C VAL A 22 1.62 -6.04 -25.33
N LYS A 23 0.50 -6.68 -25.70
CA LYS A 23 0.35 -8.15 -25.63
C LYS A 23 0.68 -8.76 -24.25
N GLY A 24 0.40 -8.03 -23.17
CA GLY A 24 0.60 -8.49 -21.79
C GLY A 24 1.96 -8.17 -21.17
N ALA A 25 2.94 -7.70 -21.96
CA ALA A 25 4.27 -7.33 -21.48
C ALA A 25 4.49 -5.82 -21.55
N HIS A 26 5.30 -5.28 -20.64
CA HIS A 26 5.80 -3.91 -20.70
C HIS A 26 6.89 -3.79 -21.76
N SER A 27 6.98 -2.64 -22.44
CA SER A 27 8.08 -2.38 -23.38
C SER A 27 9.40 -2.09 -22.66
N ASP A 28 9.30 -1.43 -21.52
CA ASP A 28 10.45 -0.95 -20.77
C ASP A 28 10.68 -1.85 -19.54
N PRO A 29 11.91 -1.91 -19.00
CA PRO A 29 12.17 -2.63 -17.76
C PRO A 29 11.44 -2.01 -16.56
N TYR A 30 11.34 -2.79 -15.48
CA TYR A 30 10.93 -2.23 -14.19
C TYR A 30 11.99 -1.27 -13.67
N VAL A 31 11.54 -0.20 -13.03
CA VAL A 31 12.40 0.86 -12.48
C VAL A 31 13.21 0.33 -11.31
N ASP A 32 14.47 0.75 -11.24
CA ASP A 32 15.24 0.64 -10.02
C ASP A 32 14.92 1.80 -9.07
N LEU A 33 14.40 1.48 -7.89
CA LEU A 33 13.99 2.46 -6.89
C LEU A 33 15.18 2.91 -6.03
N GLU A 34 16.40 2.42 -6.25
CA GLU A 34 17.59 2.97 -5.60
C GLU A 34 17.95 4.37 -6.14
N GLU A 35 17.54 4.69 -7.36
CA GLU A 35 17.76 5.99 -8.01
C GLU A 35 16.81 7.09 -7.45
N ASP A 36 17.13 8.35 -7.71
CA ASP A 36 16.23 9.46 -7.37
C ASP A 36 14.95 9.35 -8.22
N PRO A 37 13.73 9.54 -7.66
CA PRO A 37 12.52 9.58 -8.47
C PRO A 37 12.58 10.56 -9.63
N GLU A 38 13.39 11.62 -9.54
CA GLU A 38 13.60 12.56 -10.64
C GLU A 38 14.23 11.90 -11.88
N ASP A 39 15.04 10.84 -11.68
CA ASP A 39 15.75 10.13 -12.75
C ASP A 39 14.82 9.19 -13.55
N PHE A 40 13.79 8.64 -12.89
CA PHE A 40 12.92 7.63 -13.50
C PHE A 40 11.47 8.06 -13.68
N VAL A 41 10.96 9.06 -12.96
CA VAL A 41 9.58 9.55 -13.10
C VAL A 41 9.50 10.43 -14.34
N PRO A 42 8.63 10.10 -15.33
CA PRO A 42 8.48 10.91 -16.52
C PRO A 42 8.15 12.38 -16.22
N GLU A 43 8.68 13.28 -17.04
CA GLU A 43 8.38 14.72 -16.94
C GLU A 43 6.88 14.99 -17.08
N VAL A 44 6.25 14.34 -18.05
CA VAL A 44 4.80 14.38 -18.25
C VAL A 44 4.16 13.14 -17.61
N ILE A 45 3.40 13.37 -16.55
CA ILE A 45 2.58 12.33 -15.92
C ILE A 45 1.09 12.53 -16.26
N THR A 46 0.36 11.43 -16.34
CA THR A 46 -1.08 11.40 -16.59
C THR A 46 -1.82 10.63 -15.51
N LYS A 47 -3.14 10.83 -15.43
CA LYS A 47 -4.00 10.06 -14.50
C LYS A 47 -3.88 8.55 -14.75
N ARG A 48 -3.83 8.15 -16.03
CA ARG A 48 -3.68 6.74 -16.42
C ARG A 48 -2.36 6.15 -15.94
N LEU A 49 -1.27 6.90 -16.07
CA LEU A 49 0.05 6.48 -15.58
C LEU A 49 0.04 6.30 -14.07
N LEU A 50 -0.49 7.27 -13.32
CA LEU A 50 -0.59 7.19 -11.87
C LEU A 50 -1.39 5.96 -11.42
N TRP A 51 -2.53 5.69 -12.06
CA TRP A 51 -3.35 4.53 -11.73
C TRP A 51 -2.68 3.21 -12.06
N ARG A 52 -1.94 3.16 -13.17
CA ARG A 52 -1.19 1.97 -13.57
C ARG A 52 -0.18 1.60 -12.49
N VAL A 53 0.57 2.56 -11.98
CA VAL A 53 1.55 2.32 -10.89
C VAL A 53 0.84 1.87 -9.61
N ALA A 54 -0.27 2.50 -9.25
CA ALA A 54 -1.04 2.12 -8.07
C ALA A 54 -1.58 0.68 -8.16
N GLN A 55 -2.08 0.27 -9.32
CA GLN A 55 -2.67 -1.06 -9.55
C GLN A 55 -1.63 -2.16 -9.81
N ALA A 56 -0.39 -1.79 -10.13
CA ALA A 56 0.70 -2.75 -10.26
C ALA A 56 1.10 -3.37 -8.90
N GLN A 57 0.76 -2.72 -7.79
CA GLN A 57 1.09 -3.21 -6.45
C GLN A 57 0.15 -4.33 -6.02
N TYR A 58 0.64 -5.57 -6.07
CA TYR A 58 -0.11 -6.74 -5.62
C TYR A 58 -0.06 -6.91 -4.10
N ASP A 59 -1.18 -6.58 -3.44
CA ASP A 59 -1.36 -6.65 -1.98
C ASP A 59 -2.73 -7.22 -1.57
N PRO A 60 -2.93 -8.54 -1.68
CA PRO A 60 -4.20 -9.19 -1.33
C PRO A 60 -4.58 -9.08 0.16
N LEU A 61 -3.60 -8.91 1.04
CA LEU A 61 -3.79 -8.83 2.49
C LEU A 61 -3.91 -7.40 3.00
N GLY A 62 -3.65 -6.40 2.16
CA GLY A 62 -3.67 -5.00 2.58
C GLY A 62 -2.52 -4.64 3.52
N LEU A 63 -1.38 -5.35 3.47
CA LEU A 63 -0.21 -5.05 4.29
C LEU A 63 0.46 -3.72 3.89
N LEU A 64 0.23 -3.30 2.64
CA LEU A 64 0.65 -2.02 2.07
C LEU A 64 -0.48 -0.99 2.06
N CYS A 65 -1.58 -1.21 2.80
CA CYS A 65 -2.76 -0.35 2.69
C CYS A 65 -2.47 1.10 3.10
N ALA A 66 -1.55 1.32 4.04
CA ALA A 66 -1.09 2.65 4.49
C ALA A 66 -0.28 3.40 3.42
N TYR A 67 0.35 2.65 2.52
CA TYR A 67 1.07 3.23 1.38
C TYR A 67 0.15 3.44 0.18
N THR A 68 -0.58 2.39 -0.22
CA THR A 68 -1.46 2.42 -1.40
C THR A 68 -2.62 3.42 -1.26
N ILE A 69 -3.01 3.80 -0.04
CA ILE A 69 -4.00 4.87 0.18
C ILE A 69 -3.52 6.23 -0.32
N LYS A 70 -2.21 6.52 -0.30
CA LYS A 70 -1.64 7.78 -0.83
C LYS A 70 -1.95 7.95 -2.32
N PHE A 71 -1.77 6.88 -3.11
CA PHE A 71 -2.19 6.87 -4.52
C PHE A 71 -3.69 7.04 -4.69
N LYS A 72 -4.51 6.36 -3.88
CA LYS A 72 -5.98 6.45 -3.96
C LYS A 72 -6.47 7.86 -3.61
N LEU A 73 -5.85 8.53 -2.64
CA LEU A 73 -6.16 9.91 -2.28
C LEU A 73 -5.80 10.87 -3.41
N LEU A 74 -4.60 10.73 -3.99
CA LEU A 74 -4.17 11.54 -5.12
C LEU A 74 -5.10 11.33 -6.34
N MET A 75 -5.44 10.08 -6.64
CA MET A 75 -6.41 9.74 -7.70
C MET A 75 -7.80 10.32 -7.42
N SER A 76 -8.28 10.19 -6.18
CA SER A 76 -9.57 10.74 -5.78
C SER A 76 -9.62 12.26 -5.97
N ASN A 77 -8.51 12.97 -5.73
CA ASN A 77 -8.39 14.41 -6.04
C ASN A 77 -8.52 14.69 -7.54
N LEU A 78 -7.80 13.94 -8.37
CA LEU A 78 -7.83 14.08 -9.84
C LEU A 78 -9.16 13.69 -10.49
N CYS A 79 -9.96 12.86 -9.82
CA CYS A 79 -11.28 12.44 -10.30
C CYS A 79 -12.43 13.35 -9.83
N THR A 80 -12.17 14.37 -9.01
CA THR A 80 -13.22 15.34 -8.65
C THR A 80 -13.55 16.26 -9.83
N GLU A 81 -14.83 16.61 -9.94
CA GLU A 81 -15.38 17.44 -11.03
C GLU A 81 -14.65 18.79 -11.20
N ASN A 82 -14.03 19.30 -10.14
CA ASN A 82 -13.32 20.58 -10.13
C ASN A 82 -12.04 20.60 -10.99
N LEU A 83 -11.46 19.44 -11.32
CA LEU A 83 -10.21 19.36 -12.08
C LEU A 83 -10.41 19.06 -13.58
N LYS A 84 -11.54 18.48 -14.01
CA LYS A 84 -11.87 18.13 -15.42
C LYS A 84 -10.76 17.47 -16.26
N VAL A 85 -9.73 16.92 -15.65
CA VAL A 85 -8.59 16.29 -16.33
C VAL A 85 -9.01 14.94 -16.92
N GLN A 86 -8.71 14.66 -18.18
CA GLN A 86 -8.93 13.35 -18.81
C GLN A 86 -7.87 12.34 -18.38
N TRP A 87 -8.00 11.08 -18.82
CA TRP A 87 -7.07 10.02 -18.42
C TRP A 87 -5.64 10.23 -18.92
N ASP A 88 -5.50 10.86 -20.08
CA ASP A 88 -4.24 11.01 -20.82
C ASP A 88 -3.76 12.46 -20.89
N ASP A 89 -4.46 13.39 -20.21
CA ASP A 89 -4.03 14.78 -20.08
C ASP A 89 -2.82 14.88 -19.14
N ALA A 90 -1.93 15.83 -19.44
CA ALA A 90 -0.81 16.19 -18.58
C ALA A 90 -1.30 16.76 -17.25
N LEU A 91 -0.73 16.27 -16.15
CA LEU A 91 -1.02 16.77 -14.80
C LEU A 91 -0.13 17.95 -14.43
N SER A 92 -0.58 18.76 -13.49
CA SER A 92 0.17 19.94 -13.05
C SER A 92 1.47 19.56 -12.31
N PRO A 93 2.46 20.46 -12.25
CA PRO A 93 3.70 20.25 -11.50
C PRO A 93 3.46 19.91 -10.02
N ASP A 94 2.43 20.48 -9.39
CA ASP A 94 2.07 20.17 -8.00
C ASP A 94 1.67 18.71 -7.81
N VAL A 95 0.94 18.15 -8.78
CA VAL A 95 0.54 16.74 -8.76
C VAL A 95 1.75 15.84 -9.01
N ARG A 96 2.65 16.24 -9.92
CA ARG A 96 3.92 15.53 -10.15
C ARG A 96 4.76 15.51 -8.88
N LYS A 97 4.91 16.64 -8.19
CA LYS A 97 5.62 16.73 -6.91
C LYS A 97 5.07 15.78 -5.85
N ARG A 98 3.74 15.70 -5.70
CA ARG A 98 3.10 14.75 -4.77
C ARG A 98 3.30 13.31 -5.19
N PHE A 99 3.25 13.02 -6.49
CA PHE A 99 3.50 11.69 -7.01
C PHE A 99 4.95 11.27 -6.76
N MET A 100 5.93 12.14 -7.00
CA MET A 100 7.35 11.88 -6.70
C MET A 100 7.59 11.60 -5.22
N ALA A 101 6.95 12.32 -4.30
CA ALA A 101 7.02 12.02 -2.88
C ALA A 101 6.50 10.61 -2.55
N ILE A 102 5.41 10.18 -3.21
CA ILE A 102 4.90 8.80 -3.05
C ILE A 102 5.88 7.78 -3.66
N MET A 103 6.56 8.11 -4.76
CA MET A 103 7.58 7.24 -5.35
C MET A 103 8.81 7.12 -4.46
N ASP A 104 9.22 8.20 -3.79
CA ASP A 104 10.32 8.19 -2.83
C ASP A 104 9.99 7.35 -1.59
N ASP A 105 8.78 7.50 -1.03
CA ASP A 105 8.27 6.63 0.04
C ASP A 105 8.25 5.13 -0.37
N MET A 106 8.25 4.83 -1.67
CA MET A 106 8.21 3.46 -2.18
C MET A 106 9.53 2.72 -1.97
N LYS A 107 10.65 3.45 -1.85
CA LYS A 107 11.99 2.90 -1.62
C LYS A 107 12.03 2.10 -0.33
N ASP A 108 11.46 2.67 0.73
CA ASP A 108 11.40 2.06 2.06
C ASP A 108 10.59 0.77 2.10
N LEU A 109 9.65 0.58 1.15
CA LEU A 109 8.83 -0.63 1.11
C LEU A 109 9.63 -1.89 0.79
N ARG A 110 10.79 -1.77 0.13
CA ARG A 110 11.66 -2.91 -0.20
C ARG A 110 12.22 -3.58 1.06
N GLU A 111 12.48 -2.78 2.09
CA GLU A 111 13.03 -3.23 3.38
C GLU A 111 11.97 -3.80 4.32
N ILE A 112 10.70 -3.50 4.05
CA ILE A 112 9.59 -3.98 4.88
C ILE A 112 9.32 -5.47 4.58
N SER A 113 9.26 -6.25 5.65
CA SER A 113 8.91 -7.66 5.59
C SER A 113 8.00 -8.05 6.75
N PHE A 114 7.13 -9.02 6.49
CA PHE A 114 6.17 -9.54 7.45
C PHE A 114 6.41 -11.03 7.65
N PRO A 115 6.41 -11.55 8.87
CA PRO A 115 6.47 -12.99 9.09
C PRO A 115 5.27 -13.67 8.45
N ARG A 116 5.53 -14.71 7.64
CA ARG A 116 4.44 -15.42 6.94
C ARG A 116 3.55 -16.16 7.93
N SER A 117 4.15 -16.79 8.94
CA SER A 117 3.42 -17.43 10.02
C SER A 117 2.89 -16.39 11.00
N LEU A 118 1.58 -16.43 11.21
CA LEU A 118 0.92 -15.70 12.28
C LEU A 118 1.18 -16.31 13.66
N LYS A 119 1.64 -17.56 13.71
CA LYS A 119 1.97 -18.28 14.95
C LYS A 119 3.43 -18.02 15.34
N PRO A 120 3.71 -17.73 16.62
CA PRO A 120 5.07 -17.61 17.13
C PRO A 120 5.89 -18.91 16.99
N PRO A 121 7.17 -18.84 16.62
CA PRO A 121 8.01 -20.03 16.38
C PRO A 121 8.39 -20.78 17.67
N GLU A 122 8.65 -20.05 18.75
CA GLU A 122 9.12 -20.58 20.05
C GLU A 122 8.03 -21.29 20.86
N SER A 123 6.80 -21.28 20.33
CA SER A 123 5.57 -21.79 20.91
C SER A 123 5.62 -23.24 21.40
N ARG A 124 5.88 -24.14 20.44
CA ARG A 124 5.51 -25.56 20.50
C ARG A 124 4.12 -25.83 21.14
N GLY A 125 3.19 -24.87 21.11
CA GLY A 125 1.87 -24.99 21.74
C GLY A 125 1.74 -24.49 23.18
N ARG A 126 2.77 -23.91 23.78
CA ARG A 126 2.75 -23.35 25.15
C ARG A 126 2.26 -21.91 25.15
N TRP A 127 0.96 -21.76 25.04
CA TRP A 127 0.28 -20.46 25.12
C TRP A 127 -0.37 -20.33 26.49
N ARG A 128 -0.30 -19.14 27.08
CA ARG A 128 -0.99 -18.85 28.33
C ARG A 128 -2.51 -18.80 28.14
N SER A 129 -2.95 -18.40 26.95
CA SER A 129 -4.35 -18.24 26.59
C SER A 129 -4.56 -18.40 25.08
N ASP A 130 -5.83 -18.52 24.68
CA ASP A 130 -6.20 -18.52 23.27
C ASP A 130 -5.78 -17.21 22.58
N PRO A 131 -5.36 -17.27 21.30
CA PRO A 131 -4.98 -16.08 20.56
C PRO A 131 -6.16 -15.13 20.39
N MET A 132 -5.89 -13.84 20.54
CA MET A 132 -6.91 -12.80 20.40
C MET A 132 -6.79 -12.11 19.04
N LEU A 133 -7.91 -11.99 18.33
CA LEU A 133 -8.01 -11.12 17.17
C LEU A 133 -8.33 -9.69 17.64
N LEU A 134 -7.43 -8.76 17.38
CA LEU A 134 -7.58 -7.34 17.69
C LEU A 134 -7.82 -6.57 16.40
N ILE A 135 -8.88 -5.79 16.34
CA ILE A 135 -9.18 -4.94 15.17
C ILE A 135 -9.16 -3.49 15.63
N PHE A 136 -8.30 -2.71 14.99
CA PHE A 136 -8.21 -1.26 15.19
C PHE A 136 -8.78 -0.58 13.96
N GLY A 137 -9.52 0.50 14.17
CA GLY A 137 -10.01 1.36 13.10
C GLY A 137 -9.72 2.81 13.41
N ASP A 138 -9.36 3.57 12.38
CA ASP A 138 -9.17 5.01 12.45
C ASP A 138 -9.80 5.68 11.21
N GLY A 139 -10.17 6.94 11.34
CA GLY A 139 -10.89 7.69 10.32
C GLY A 139 -10.59 9.18 10.37
N SER A 140 -10.29 9.73 9.19
CA SER A 140 -10.21 11.16 8.95
C SER A 140 -11.26 11.59 7.93
N THR A 141 -11.29 12.89 7.63
CA THR A 141 -12.09 13.45 6.54
C THR A 141 -11.63 12.99 5.16
N GLU A 142 -10.43 12.42 5.03
CA GLU A 142 -9.85 12.00 3.76
C GLU A 142 -9.95 10.48 3.54
N ALA A 143 -9.78 9.68 4.59
CA ALA A 143 -9.81 8.22 4.50
C ALA A 143 -10.13 7.57 5.84
N SER A 144 -10.58 6.32 5.79
CA SER A 144 -10.65 5.42 6.94
C SER A 144 -9.79 4.19 6.72
N CYS A 145 -9.31 3.61 7.82
CA CYS A 145 -8.54 2.39 7.83
C CYS A 145 -9.04 1.42 8.90
N ALA A 146 -8.80 0.13 8.67
CA ALA A 146 -8.95 -0.90 9.67
C ALA A 146 -7.78 -1.88 9.54
N LEU A 147 -7.15 -2.23 10.66
CA LEU A 147 -6.05 -3.18 10.74
C LEU A 147 -6.40 -4.29 11.72
N ALA A 148 -6.25 -5.54 11.28
CA ALA A 148 -6.45 -6.71 12.11
C ALA A 148 -5.10 -7.29 12.54
N TYR A 149 -4.92 -7.46 13.84
CA TYR A 149 -3.75 -8.10 14.44
C TYR A 149 -4.17 -9.37 15.18
N ILE A 150 -3.30 -10.35 15.21
CA ILE A 150 -3.41 -11.49 16.11
C ILE A 150 -2.41 -11.33 17.25
N ARG A 151 -2.90 -11.41 18.48
CA ARG A 151 -2.11 -11.32 19.71
C ARG A 151 -1.98 -12.72 20.32
N TRP A 152 -0.75 -13.08 20.65
CA TRP A 152 -0.39 -14.28 21.39
C TRP A 152 0.20 -13.89 22.74
N GLU A 153 -0.17 -14.63 23.77
CA GLU A 153 0.42 -14.51 25.10
C GLU A 153 1.06 -15.84 25.47
N MET A 154 2.36 -15.80 25.75
CA MET A 154 3.17 -16.96 26.11
C MET A 154 3.07 -17.24 27.61
N GLU A 155 3.43 -18.45 28.03
CA GLU A 155 3.47 -18.83 29.45
C GLU A 155 4.43 -17.96 30.28
N ASP A 156 5.52 -17.48 29.69
CA ASP A 156 6.48 -16.59 30.34
C ASP A 156 5.99 -15.12 30.44
N GLY A 157 4.78 -14.84 29.96
CA GLY A 157 4.17 -13.51 29.92
C GLY A 157 4.53 -12.67 28.70
N THR A 158 5.39 -13.17 27.80
CA THR A 158 5.74 -12.49 26.55
C THR A 158 4.51 -12.34 25.65
N VAL A 159 4.36 -11.17 25.03
CA VAL A 159 3.26 -10.88 24.09
C VAL A 159 3.82 -10.69 22.69
N LEU A 160 3.29 -11.44 21.73
CA LEU A 160 3.60 -11.26 20.31
C LEU A 160 2.35 -10.81 19.56
N CYS A 161 2.46 -9.73 18.80
CA CYS A 161 1.43 -9.28 17.87
C CYS A 161 1.91 -9.43 16.42
N ARG A 162 1.04 -9.93 15.54
CA ARG A 162 1.29 -10.00 14.08
C ARG A 162 0.15 -9.33 13.34
N LEU A 163 0.48 -8.49 12.35
CA LEU A 163 -0.50 -7.94 11.42
C LEU A 163 -1.03 -9.08 10.55
N VAL A 164 -2.35 -9.24 10.52
CA VAL A 164 -3.06 -10.25 9.73
C VAL A 164 -3.45 -9.68 8.38
N ALA A 165 -4.12 -8.53 8.42
CA ALA A 165 -4.60 -7.84 7.23
C ALA A 165 -4.88 -6.37 7.53
N GLY A 166 -4.85 -5.56 6.48
CA GLY A 166 -5.24 -4.16 6.51
C GLY A 166 -6.27 -3.83 5.45
N LYS A 167 -7.05 -2.78 5.67
CA LYS A 167 -7.94 -2.23 4.66
C LYS A 167 -8.05 -0.73 4.82
N THR A 168 -7.90 -0.03 3.71
CA THR A 168 -8.12 1.41 3.64
C THR A 168 -9.21 1.75 2.64
N ARG A 169 -9.97 2.80 2.95
CA ARG A 169 -11.04 3.33 2.10
C ARG A 169 -10.91 4.85 2.05
N VAL A 170 -10.91 5.41 0.85
CA VAL A 170 -11.00 6.87 0.67
C VAL A 170 -12.39 7.33 1.10
N ALA A 171 -12.45 8.40 1.89
CA ALA A 171 -13.70 8.98 2.34
C ALA A 171 -14.51 9.51 1.15
N PRO A 172 -15.85 9.34 1.15
CA PRO A 172 -16.70 9.96 0.15
C PRO A 172 -16.53 11.48 0.16
N LYS A 173 -16.39 12.08 -1.02
CA LYS A 173 -16.25 13.54 -1.17
C LYS A 173 -17.58 14.28 -1.24
N VAL A 174 -18.67 13.55 -1.46
CA VAL A 174 -20.02 14.06 -1.23
C VAL A 174 -20.17 14.20 0.29
N LYS A 175 -20.59 15.37 0.77
CA LYS A 175 -20.98 15.55 2.17
C LYS A 175 -22.18 14.65 2.45
N ILE A 176 -21.94 13.41 2.85
CA ILE A 176 -22.96 12.59 3.47
C ILE A 176 -23.01 13.09 4.91
N THR A 177 -24.05 13.85 5.24
CA THR A 177 -24.35 14.19 6.63
C THR A 177 -24.43 12.89 7.43
N VAL A 178 -23.74 12.83 8.57
CA VAL A 178 -23.79 11.70 9.50
C VAL A 178 -25.28 11.36 9.75
N PRO A 179 -25.74 10.11 9.54
CA PRO A 179 -27.07 9.72 9.95
C PRO A 179 -27.19 9.92 11.47
N ARG A 180 -28.19 10.68 11.91
CA ARG A 180 -28.56 10.79 13.32
C ARG A 180 -29.23 9.52 13.81
#